data_AF-A0ABD5WBC2-F1
#
_entry.id   AF-A0ABD5WBC2-F1
#
_cell.length_a   1.000
_cell.length_b   1.000
_cell.length_c   1.000
_cell.angle_alpha   90.00
_cell.angle_beta   90.00
_cell.angle_gamma   90.00
#
_symmetry.space_group_name_H-M   'P 1'
#
loop_
_entity.id
_entity.type
_entity.pdbx_description
1 polymer ?
#
loop_
_entity_poly.entity_id
_entity_poly.type
_entity_poly.pdbx_seq_one_letter_code
_entity_poly.pdbx_strand_id
1 'polypeptide(L)'
;MVPDPSTDPTSAAGATAAGRAPFAPRTLLADGAVAAFVVTSLYALLYAVPLPPFGVPGYLLVVAFDRIEALVPALVAPVGFDAGFAGFLAVLAVVAAVGASWARARGATAGRSVAAGAAVTVVGVVGVCLALGVFLRFAAGDYAPLLLVGATSVLLLFGGRYLAVGRFGRRPA
;
A
#
# COMPACT_ATOMS: atom_id res chain seq x y z
N MET A 1 -45.90 -0.52 -40.00
CA MET A 1 -45.54 -0.60 -38.57
C MET A 1 -44.04 -0.79 -38.51
N VAL A 2 -43.29 0.30 -38.32
CA VAL A 2 -41.83 0.32 -38.33
C VAL A 2 -41.36 0.02 -36.90
N PRO A 3 -40.51 -0.99 -36.65
CA PRO A 3 -39.98 -1.24 -35.32
C PRO A 3 -39.05 -0.09 -34.91
N ASP A 4 -39.30 0.45 -33.71
CA ASP A 4 -38.52 1.53 -33.11
C ASP A 4 -37.17 0.97 -32.59
N PRO A 5 -36.00 1.45 -33.07
CA PRO A 5 -34.69 0.90 -32.72
C PRO A 5 -34.14 1.37 -31.35
N SER A 6 -34.99 1.90 -30.46
CA SER A 6 -34.54 2.68 -29.30
C SER A 6 -34.51 1.92 -27.96
N THR A 7 -34.68 0.60 -27.92
CA THR A 7 -34.65 -0.17 -26.66
C THR A 7 -33.72 -1.37 -26.73
N ASP A 8 -32.42 -1.11 -26.85
CA ASP A 8 -31.40 -2.11 -26.56
C ASP A 8 -30.93 -1.93 -25.09
N PRO A 9 -31.47 -2.70 -24.13
CA PRO A 9 -31.08 -2.61 -22.71
C PRO A 9 -29.62 -3.06 -22.46
N THR A 10 -28.99 -3.65 -23.47
CA THR A 10 -27.58 -4.06 -23.48
C THR A 10 -26.60 -2.89 -23.57
N SER A 11 -27.01 -1.73 -24.09
CA SER A 11 -26.11 -0.55 -24.17
C SER A 11 -25.84 0.09 -22.80
N ALA A 12 -26.80 0.00 -21.87
CA ALA A 12 -26.66 0.53 -20.51
C ALA A 12 -25.79 -0.36 -19.60
N ALA A 13 -25.70 -1.66 -19.90
CA ALA A 13 -24.85 -2.60 -19.17
C ALA A 13 -23.34 -2.43 -19.50
N GLY A 14 -23.00 -1.78 -20.61
CA GLY A 14 -21.61 -1.45 -20.98
C GLY A 14 -21.06 -0.20 -20.29
N ALA A 15 -21.92 0.70 -19.79
CA ALA A 15 -21.51 1.99 -19.23
C ALA A 15 -20.93 1.89 -17.81
N THR A 16 -21.21 0.81 -17.08
CA THR A 16 -20.64 0.58 -15.73
C THR A 16 -19.26 -0.06 -15.77
N ALA A 17 -18.80 -0.52 -16.93
CA ALA A 17 -17.43 -0.92 -17.20
C ALA A 17 -16.56 0.24 -17.72
N ALA A 18 -16.99 1.50 -17.55
CA ALA A 18 -16.13 2.65 -17.70
C ALA A 18 -15.01 2.56 -16.66
N GLY A 19 -13.87 1.99 -17.07
CA GLY A 19 -12.69 1.83 -16.23
C GLY A 19 -12.37 3.15 -15.54
N ARG A 20 -12.28 3.14 -14.20
CA ARG A 20 -11.94 4.34 -13.42
C ARG A 20 -10.71 4.99 -14.04
N ALA A 21 -10.84 6.25 -14.42
CA ALA A 21 -9.73 7.05 -14.90
C ALA A 21 -8.60 6.99 -13.84
N PRO A 22 -7.39 6.50 -14.20
CA PRO A 22 -6.35 6.15 -13.23
C PRO A 22 -5.95 7.31 -12.33
N PHE A 23 -5.91 8.53 -12.84
CA PHE A 23 -5.49 9.73 -12.12
C PHE A 23 -6.64 10.71 -11.82
N ALA A 24 -7.89 10.27 -11.96
CA ALA A 24 -9.00 11.11 -11.54
C ALA A 24 -8.95 11.34 -10.01
N PRO A 25 -9.23 12.57 -9.54
CA PRO A 25 -9.12 12.91 -8.12
C PRO A 25 -9.99 12.01 -7.24
N ARG A 26 -11.18 11.63 -7.72
CA ARG A 26 -12.08 10.69 -7.02
C ARG A 26 -11.46 9.30 -6.87
N THR A 27 -10.72 8.82 -7.87
CA THR A 27 -10.02 7.53 -7.83
C THR A 27 -8.87 7.58 -6.82
N LEU A 28 -8.06 8.64 -6.89
CA LEU A 28 -6.94 8.87 -5.96
C LEU A 28 -7.42 8.97 -4.50
N LEU A 29 -8.51 9.67 -4.23
CA LEU A 29 -9.09 9.76 -2.88
C LEU A 29 -9.58 8.39 -2.38
N ALA A 30 -10.28 7.63 -3.24
CA ALA A 30 -10.76 6.30 -2.87
C ALA A 30 -9.60 5.32 -2.62
N ASP A 31 -8.55 5.37 -3.45
CA ASP A 31 -7.36 4.55 -3.28
C ASP A 31 -6.53 4.98 -2.08
N GLY A 32 -6.43 6.29 -1.83
CA GLY A 32 -5.79 6.86 -0.65
C GLY A 32 -6.48 6.42 0.64
N ALA A 33 -7.81 6.40 0.67
CA ALA A 33 -8.56 5.90 1.82
C ALA A 33 -8.31 4.40 2.08
N VAL A 34 -8.31 3.58 1.02
CA VAL A 34 -7.98 2.15 1.13
C VAL A 34 -6.54 1.96 1.58
N ALA A 35 -5.59 2.69 0.99
CA ALA A 35 -4.19 2.62 1.34
C ALA A 35 -3.93 3.06 2.77
N ALA A 36 -4.54 4.16 3.21
CA ALA A 36 -4.48 4.64 4.58
C ALA A 36 -4.99 3.57 5.55
N PHE A 37 -6.15 2.98 5.27
CA PHE A 37 -6.69 1.90 6.09
C PHE A 37 -5.76 0.68 6.18
N VAL A 38 -5.14 0.27 5.06
CA VAL A 38 -4.18 -0.85 5.07
C VAL A 38 -2.93 -0.50 5.86
N VAL A 39 -2.34 0.68 5.64
CA VAL A 39 -1.13 1.13 6.35
C VAL A 39 -1.38 1.26 7.85
N THR A 40 -2.49 1.89 8.26
CA THR A 40 -2.85 1.99 9.68
C THR A 40 -3.19 0.64 10.29
N SER A 41 -3.80 -0.29 9.54
CA SER A 41 -4.03 -1.65 10.01
C SER A 41 -2.73 -2.43 10.23
N LEU A 42 -1.74 -2.28 9.35
CA LEU A 42 -0.41 -2.89 9.51
C LEU A 42 0.32 -2.31 10.72
N TYR A 43 0.16 -1.02 10.98
CA TYR A 43 0.64 -0.39 12.21
C TYR A 43 -0.09 -0.93 13.45
N ALA A 44 -1.43 -0.97 13.42
CA ALA A 44 -2.24 -1.48 14.53
C ALA A 44 -1.95 -2.96 14.84
N LEU A 45 -1.55 -3.74 13.84
CA LEU A 45 -1.18 -5.15 13.99
C LEU A 45 -0.01 -5.35 14.98
N LEU A 46 0.89 -4.37 15.09
CA LEU A 46 1.96 -4.37 16.09
C LEU A 46 1.42 -4.46 17.52
N TYR A 47 0.30 -3.79 17.79
CA TYR A 47 -0.33 -3.77 19.12
C TYR A 47 -1.28 -4.94 19.33
N ALA A 48 -1.94 -5.42 18.27
CA ALA A 48 -2.86 -6.54 18.36
C ALA A 48 -2.14 -7.90 18.49
N VAL A 49 -1.04 -8.09 17.74
CA VAL A 49 -0.27 -9.34 17.69
C VAL A 49 1.23 -9.01 17.64
N PRO A 50 1.89 -8.77 18.79
CA PRO A 50 3.29 -8.35 18.84
C PRO A 50 4.29 -9.49 18.54
N LEU A 51 3.84 -10.59 17.93
CA LEU A 51 4.64 -11.76 17.61
C LEU A 51 5.13 -11.70 16.16
N PRO A 52 6.40 -12.02 15.87
CA PRO A 52 6.86 -12.18 14.49
C PRO A 52 6.10 -13.31 13.77
N PRO A 53 5.79 -13.15 12.47
CA PRO A 53 6.11 -12.02 11.60
C PRO A 53 5.06 -10.89 11.61
N PHE A 54 3.97 -11.02 12.37
CA PHE A 54 2.81 -10.11 12.29
C PHE A 54 3.06 -8.71 12.87
N GLY A 55 3.89 -8.60 13.92
CA GLY A 55 4.30 -7.30 14.46
C GLY A 55 5.33 -6.55 13.60
N VAL A 56 6.02 -7.25 12.70
CA VAL A 56 7.16 -6.71 11.95
C VAL A 56 6.75 -5.55 11.02
N PRO A 57 5.66 -5.62 10.23
CA PRO A 57 5.24 -4.51 9.38
C PRO A 57 5.01 -3.21 10.16
N GLY A 58 4.33 -3.28 11.31
CA GLY A 58 4.11 -2.10 12.14
C GLY A 58 5.39 -1.58 12.77
N TYR A 59 6.28 -2.47 13.22
CA TYR A 59 7.61 -2.09 13.71
C TYR A 59 8.45 -1.37 12.64
N LEU A 60 8.40 -1.81 11.37
CA LEU A 60 9.11 -1.15 10.27
C LEU A 60 8.63 0.29 10.03
N LEU A 61 7.34 0.55 10.23
CA LEU A 61 6.79 1.91 10.09
C LEU A 61 7.32 2.84 11.18
N VAL A 62 7.39 2.36 12.43
CA VAL A 62 7.96 3.12 13.55
C VAL A 62 9.43 3.41 13.29
N VAL A 63 10.23 2.38 12.97
CA VAL A 63 11.67 2.56 12.69
C VAL A 63 11.92 3.47 11.50
N ALA A 64 11.10 3.40 10.45
CA ALA A 64 11.21 4.31 9.31
C ALA A 64 10.94 5.76 9.71
N PHE A 65 9.94 5.99 10.56
CA PHE A 65 9.64 7.32 11.06
C PHE A 65 10.74 7.86 11.98
N ASP A 66 11.28 7.06 12.90
CA ASP A 66 12.40 7.47 13.77
C ASP A 66 13.61 7.97 12.95
N ARG A 67 13.85 7.36 11.78
CA ARG A 67 14.91 7.81 10.87
C ARG A 67 14.61 9.17 10.22
N ILE A 68 13.35 9.46 9.95
CA ILE A 68 12.90 10.75 9.42
C ILE A 68 12.96 11.81 10.54
N GLU A 69 12.48 11.47 11.74
CA GLU A 69 12.53 12.34 12.91
C GLU A 69 13.97 12.77 13.23
N ALA A 70 14.92 11.83 13.18
CA ALA A 70 16.35 12.13 13.37
C ALA A 70 16.91 13.17 12.38
N LEU A 71 16.25 13.38 11.23
CA LEU A 71 16.62 14.36 10.21
C LEU A 71 15.84 15.67 10.34
N VAL A 72 14.75 15.70 11.12
CA VAL A 72 13.84 16.84 11.23
C VAL A 72 13.68 17.23 12.71
N PRO A 73 14.54 18.14 13.23
CA PRO A 73 14.53 18.55 14.64
C PRO A 73 13.20 19.14 15.13
N ALA A 74 12.36 19.63 14.22
CA ALA A 74 11.05 20.19 14.52
C ALA A 74 10.00 19.15 14.98
N LEU A 75 10.25 17.85 14.76
CA LEU A 75 9.34 16.77 15.14
C LEU A 75 9.54 16.27 16.59
N VAL A 76 10.60 16.73 17.27
CA VAL A 76 11.05 16.23 18.59
C VAL A 76 10.11 16.65 19.75
N ALA A 77 9.22 17.62 19.53
CA ALA A 77 8.22 17.97 20.54
C ALA A 77 7.13 16.86 20.64
N PRO A 78 6.62 16.50 21.84
CA PRO A 78 5.69 15.38 22.01
C PRO A 78 4.43 15.44 21.13
N VAL A 79 3.87 16.64 20.97
CA VAL A 79 2.71 16.88 20.09
C VAL A 79 3.10 16.83 18.61
N GLY A 80 4.36 17.19 18.30
CA GLY A 80 4.94 17.08 16.97
C GLY A 80 5.20 15.62 16.55
N PHE A 81 5.49 14.74 17.51
CA PHE A 81 5.72 13.32 17.25
C PHE A 81 4.45 12.62 16.75
N ASP A 82 3.34 12.70 17.49
CA ASP A 82 2.09 12.01 17.11
C ASP A 82 1.53 12.55 15.78
N ALA A 83 1.52 13.88 15.63
CA ALA A 83 1.08 14.52 14.39
C ALA A 83 2.03 14.20 13.23
N GLY A 84 3.33 14.16 13.49
CA GLY A 84 4.36 13.79 12.51
C GLY A 84 4.22 12.35 12.04
N PHE A 85 3.99 11.42 12.96
CA PHE A 85 3.80 10.02 12.64
C PHE A 85 2.51 9.79 11.84
N ALA A 86 1.40 10.42 12.26
CA ALA A 86 0.15 10.38 11.49
C ALA A 86 0.33 10.97 10.08
N GLY A 87 1.07 12.08 9.95
CA GLY A 87 1.45 12.68 8.68
C GLY A 87 2.30 11.73 7.82
N PHE A 88 3.26 11.03 8.42
CA PHE A 88 4.07 10.01 7.74
C PHE A 88 3.21 8.88 7.16
N LEU A 89 2.27 8.32 7.94
CA LEU A 89 1.34 7.30 7.44
C LEU A 89 0.47 7.83 6.31
N ALA A 90 0.02 9.10 6.39
CA ALA A 90 -0.74 9.74 5.32
C ALA A 90 0.08 9.90 4.04
N VAL A 91 1.37 10.29 4.14
CA VAL A 91 2.28 10.35 2.99
C VAL A 91 2.44 8.99 2.33
N LEU A 92 2.63 7.92 3.12
CA LEU A 92 2.70 6.55 2.57
C LEU A 92 1.41 6.15 1.85
N ALA A 93 0.25 6.53 2.39
CA ALA A 93 -1.04 6.28 1.76
C ALA A 93 -1.17 7.02 0.41
N VAL A 94 -0.69 8.27 0.32
CA VAL A 94 -0.65 9.03 -0.93
C VAL A 94 0.28 8.38 -1.95
N VAL A 95 1.49 7.97 -1.53
CA VAL A 95 2.44 7.26 -2.40
C VAL A 95 1.84 5.96 -2.93
N ALA A 96 1.15 5.21 -2.07
CA ALA A 96 0.44 3.99 -2.44
C ALA A 96 -0.71 4.27 -3.41
N ALA A 97 -1.49 5.33 -3.22
CA ALA A 97 -2.55 5.72 -4.13
C ALA A 97 -2.01 6.07 -5.53
N VAL A 98 -0.92 6.83 -5.60
CA VAL A 98 -0.22 7.13 -6.87
C VAL A 98 0.29 5.84 -7.52
N GLY A 99 0.87 4.93 -6.73
CA GLY A 99 1.30 3.61 -7.21
C GLY A 99 0.15 2.78 -7.76
N ALA A 100 -1.02 2.82 -7.12
CA ALA A 100 -2.22 2.14 -7.58
C ALA A 100 -2.75 2.73 -8.90
N SER A 101 -2.78 4.06 -9.02
CA SER A 101 -3.11 4.76 -10.26
C SER A 101 -2.17 4.38 -11.41
N TRP A 102 -0.87 4.35 -11.14
CA TRP A 102 0.13 3.95 -12.12
C TRP A 102 0.00 2.48 -12.54
N ALA A 103 -0.32 1.58 -11.60
CA ALA A 103 -0.62 0.19 -11.91
C ALA A 103 -1.85 0.07 -12.83
N ARG A 104 -2.89 0.89 -12.61
CA ARG A 104 -4.07 0.93 -13.49
C ARG A 104 -3.79 1.53 -14.86
N ALA A 105 -2.91 2.52 -14.95
CA ALA A 105 -2.43 3.03 -16.25
C ALA A 105 -1.73 1.94 -17.08
N ARG A 106 -1.23 0.88 -16.43
CA ARG A 106 -0.62 -0.30 -17.07
C ARG A 106 -1.57 -1.49 -17.24
N GLY A 107 -2.86 -1.29 -17.01
CA GLY A 107 -3.89 -2.30 -17.26
C GLY A 107 -4.34 -3.12 -16.04
N ALA A 108 -3.97 -2.75 -14.80
CA ALA A 108 -4.54 -3.38 -13.62
C ALA A 108 -6.04 -3.05 -13.47
N THR A 109 -6.89 -4.06 -13.33
CA THR A 109 -8.36 -3.89 -13.28
C THR A 109 -9.01 -4.38 -11.98
N ALA A 110 -8.22 -4.88 -11.01
CA ALA A 110 -8.70 -5.55 -9.80
C ALA A 110 -9.31 -4.61 -8.71
N GLY A 111 -9.96 -3.52 -9.11
CA GLY A 111 -10.75 -2.67 -8.21
C GLY A 111 -9.97 -2.14 -7.00
N ARG A 112 -10.44 -2.46 -5.78
CA ARG A 112 -9.83 -2.02 -4.50
C ARG A 112 -8.57 -2.79 -4.12
N SER A 113 -8.36 -4.01 -4.65
CA SER A 113 -7.18 -4.80 -4.30
C SER A 113 -5.89 -4.22 -4.90
N VAL A 114 -6.00 -3.41 -5.96
CA VAL A 114 -4.88 -2.64 -6.51
C VAL A 114 -4.33 -1.63 -5.49
N ALA A 115 -5.22 -0.88 -4.81
CA ALA A 115 -4.81 0.07 -3.79
C ALA A 115 -4.24 -0.61 -2.54
N ALA A 116 -4.90 -1.68 -2.09
CA ALA A 116 -4.39 -2.48 -0.98
C ALA A 116 -3.02 -3.10 -1.30
N GLY A 117 -2.86 -3.67 -2.49
CA GLY A 117 -1.61 -4.24 -2.96
C GLY A 117 -0.50 -3.19 -3.07
N ALA A 118 -0.81 -2.00 -3.58
CA ALA A 118 0.13 -0.88 -3.64
C ALA A 118 0.59 -0.45 -2.23
N ALA A 119 -0.33 -0.35 -1.27
CA ALA A 119 0.01 -0.02 0.12
C ALA A 119 0.94 -1.06 0.76
N VAL A 120 0.60 -2.35 0.64
CA VAL A 120 1.46 -3.44 1.13
C VAL A 120 2.84 -3.41 0.46
N THR A 121 2.89 -3.12 -0.84
CA THR A 121 4.15 -2.99 -1.59
C THR A 121 4.99 -1.82 -1.07
N VAL A 122 4.39 -0.67 -0.80
CA VAL A 122 5.09 0.50 -0.23
C VAL A 122 5.73 0.15 1.13
N VAL A 123 5.00 -0.51 2.02
CA VAL A 123 5.56 -0.97 3.31
C VAL A 123 6.68 -1.99 3.10
N GLY A 124 6.53 -2.91 2.13
CA GLY A 124 7.59 -3.83 1.74
C GLY A 124 8.86 -3.12 1.24
N VAL A 125 8.72 -2.07 0.42
CA VAL A 125 9.84 -1.24 -0.05
C VAL A 125 10.53 -0.55 1.12
N VAL A 126 9.77 0.04 2.05
CA VAL A 126 10.33 0.65 3.27
C VAL A 126 11.14 -0.38 4.06
N GLY A 127 10.61 -1.59 4.22
CA GLY A 127 11.32 -2.68 4.87
C GLY A 127 12.63 -3.08 4.18
N VAL A 128 12.65 -3.17 2.84
CA VAL A 128 13.88 -3.43 2.07
C VAL A 128 14.89 -2.29 2.24
N CYS A 129 14.46 -1.03 2.18
CA CYS A 129 15.34 0.12 2.38
C CYS A 129 15.99 0.10 3.77
N LEU A 130 15.21 -0.21 4.81
CA LEU A 130 15.72 -0.36 6.17
C LEU A 130 16.68 -1.55 6.29
N ALA A 131 16.32 -2.72 5.71
CA ALA A 131 17.19 -3.90 5.71
C ALA A 131 18.54 -3.60 5.06
N LEU A 132 18.53 -2.91 3.92
CA LEU A 132 19.76 -2.52 3.21
C LEU A 132 20.57 -1.50 4.02
N GLY A 133 19.93 -0.50 4.62
CA GLY A 133 20.59 0.49 5.47
C GLY A 133 21.26 -0.15 6.71
N VAL A 134 20.62 -1.15 7.32
CA VAL A 134 21.19 -1.93 8.42
C VAL A 134 22.32 -2.84 7.92
N PHE A 135 22.13 -3.53 6.79
CA PHE A 135 23.15 -4.40 6.19
C PHE A 135 24.47 -3.66 5.93
N LEU A 136 24.38 -2.46 5.36
CA LEU A 136 25.52 -1.60 5.07
C LEU A 136 26.26 -1.12 6.34
N ARG A 137 25.58 -1.11 7.49
CA ARG A 137 26.13 -0.63 8.77
C ARG A 137 26.60 -1.75 9.72
N PHE A 138 26.03 -2.95 9.61
CA PHE A 138 26.22 -4.07 10.54
C PHE A 138 26.66 -5.36 9.82
N ALA A 139 27.72 -5.28 9.01
CA ALA A 139 28.26 -6.44 8.30
C ALA A 139 28.86 -7.54 9.21
N ALA A 140 28.82 -7.42 10.54
CA ALA A 140 29.76 -8.10 11.44
C ALA A 140 29.20 -8.81 12.69
N GLY A 141 27.93 -9.22 12.80
CA GLY A 141 27.63 -10.04 14.00
C GLY A 141 26.27 -10.70 14.21
N ASP A 142 25.17 -10.18 13.67
CA ASP A 142 23.88 -10.86 13.88
C ASP A 142 22.90 -10.63 12.72
N TYR A 143 22.71 -11.67 11.91
CA TYR A 143 21.88 -11.62 10.70
C TYR A 143 20.43 -12.02 10.97
N ALA A 144 20.09 -12.57 12.14
CA ALA A 144 18.73 -12.99 12.46
C ALA A 144 17.69 -11.86 12.29
N PRO A 145 17.87 -10.65 12.85
CA PRO A 145 16.92 -9.55 12.62
C PRO A 145 16.87 -9.11 11.16
N LEU A 146 18.01 -9.16 10.45
CA LEU A 146 18.09 -8.80 9.04
C LEU A 146 17.35 -9.79 8.14
N LEU A 147 17.46 -11.08 8.41
CA LEU A 147 16.75 -12.14 7.70
C LEU A 147 15.24 -12.03 7.94
N LEU A 148 14.82 -11.75 9.19
CA LEU A 148 13.41 -11.61 9.53
C LEU A 148 12.77 -10.39 8.85
N VAL A 149 13.42 -9.24 8.90
CA VAL A 149 12.98 -8.02 8.20
C VAL A 149 13.02 -8.23 6.69
N GLY A 150 14.11 -8.79 6.16
CA GLY A 150 14.26 -9.06 4.74
C GLY A 150 13.18 -10.00 4.20
N ALA A 151 12.96 -11.13 4.87
CA ALA A 151 11.93 -12.10 4.51
C ALA A 151 10.52 -11.49 4.59
N THR A 152 10.22 -10.73 5.64
CA THR A 152 8.93 -10.03 5.77
C THR A 152 8.75 -9.02 4.64
N SER A 153 9.78 -8.26 4.32
CA SER A 153 9.75 -7.25 3.25
C SER A 153 9.51 -7.90 1.89
N VAL A 154 10.21 -9.00 1.60
CA VAL A 154 9.98 -9.79 0.38
C VAL A 154 8.56 -10.34 0.34
N LEU A 155 8.05 -10.87 1.45
CA LEU A 155 6.67 -11.35 1.55
C LEU A 155 5.65 -10.24 1.28
N LEU A 156 5.87 -9.03 1.82
CA LEU A 156 5.02 -7.86 1.57
C LEU A 156 5.09 -7.43 0.10
N LEU A 157 6.28 -7.44 -0.53
CA LEU A 157 6.41 -7.12 -1.96
C LEU A 157 5.66 -8.13 -2.84
N PHE A 158 5.82 -9.43 -2.58
CA PHE A 158 5.11 -10.48 -3.32
C PHE A 158 3.61 -10.46 -3.05
N GLY A 159 3.20 -10.32 -1.79
CA GLY A 159 1.80 -10.22 -1.38
C GLY A 159 1.12 -8.98 -1.97
N GLY A 160 1.80 -7.84 -1.94
CA GLY A 160 1.34 -6.59 -2.54
C GLY A 160 1.17 -6.68 -4.05
N ARG A 161 2.17 -7.26 -4.74
CA ARG A 161 2.08 -7.55 -6.18
C ARG A 161 0.95 -8.53 -6.49
N TYR A 162 0.80 -9.58 -5.69
CA TYR A 162 -0.27 -10.58 -5.87
C TYR A 162 -1.66 -9.96 -5.69
N LEU A 163 -1.86 -9.12 -4.67
CA LEU A 163 -3.10 -8.39 -4.44
C LEU A 163 -3.40 -7.40 -5.57
N ALA A 164 -2.37 -6.72 -6.09
CA ALA A 164 -2.53 -5.72 -7.14
C ALA A 164 -2.84 -6.33 -8.52
N VAL A 165 -2.35 -7.53 -8.80
CA VAL A 165 -2.51 -8.24 -10.09
C VAL A 165 -3.57 -9.36 -10.02
N GLY A 166 -4.17 -9.57 -8.85
CA GLY A 166 -4.96 -10.74 -8.44
C GLY A 166 -5.75 -11.51 -9.51
N ARG A 167 -5.49 -12.82 -9.51
CA ARG A 167 -6.01 -13.95 -10.32
C ARG A 167 -7.54 -14.18 -10.28
N PHE A 168 -8.35 -13.18 -9.94
CA PHE A 168 -9.82 -13.24 -9.95
C PHE A 168 -10.43 -12.62 -11.22
N GLY A 169 -9.67 -12.63 -12.31
CA GLY A 169 -10.17 -12.34 -13.66
C GLY A 169 -10.76 -13.56 -14.37
N ARG A 170 -11.31 -14.57 -13.66
CA ARG A 170 -12.22 -15.49 -14.32
C ARG A 170 -13.51 -14.72 -14.59
N ARG A 171 -13.67 -14.30 -15.85
CA ARG A 171 -14.97 -13.90 -16.39
C ARG A 171 -15.95 -15.03 -16.05
N PRO A 172 -17.13 -14.76 -15.45
CA PRO A 172 -18.22 -15.72 -15.58
C PRO A 172 -18.44 -15.92 -17.09
N ALA A 173 -18.37 -17.18 -17.51
CA ALA A 173 -18.77 -17.60 -18.84
C ALA A 173 -20.29 -17.47 -18.98
#